data_AF-A0A936LL97-F1
#
_entry.id   AF-A0A936LL97-F1
#
_cell.length_a   1.000
_cell.length_b   1.000
_cell.length_c   1.000
_cell.angle_alpha   90.00
_cell.angle_beta   90.00
_cell.angle_gamma   90.00
#
_symmetry.space_group_name_H-M   'P 1'
#
loop_
_entity.id
_entity.type
_entity.pdbx_description
1 polymer ?
#
loop_
_entity_poly.entity_id
_entity_poly.type
_entity_poly.pdbx_seq_one_letter_code
_entity_poly.pdbx_strand_id
1 'polypeptide(L)' 'MHRIALRICIQFQGTQPTPQQLQELHHAAHKACYIANTLQCPVIVEDAGELGA' A
#
# COMPACT_ATOMS: atom_id res chain seq x y z
N MET A 1 16.15 -0.26 14.62
CA MET A 1 15.00 0.45 14.03
C MET A 1 14.06 -0.59 13.45
N HIS A 2 12.77 -0.53 13.79
CA HIS A 2 11.75 -1.43 13.24
C HIS A 2 11.00 -0.70 12.12
N ARG A 3 10.54 -1.45 11.11
CA ARG A 3 9.67 -0.97 10.03
C ARG A 3 8.49 -1.91 9.88
N ILE A 4 7.36 -1.40 9.40
CA ILE A 4 6.19 -2.21 9.05
C ILE A 4 6.12 -2.25 7.53
N ALA A 5 6.13 -3.46 6.96
CA ALA A 5 5.95 -3.67 5.53
C ALA A 5 4.55 -4.23 5.26
N LEU A 6 3.78 -3.53 4.43
CA LEU A 6 2.46 -3.94 3.97
C LEU A 6 2.60 -4.65 2.62
N ARG A 7 2.25 -5.93 2.57
CA ARG A 7 2.22 -6.76 1.36
C ARG A 7 0.78 -7.10 1.01
N ILE A 8 0.10 -6.08 0.50
CA ILE A 8 -1.35 -6.11 0.28
C ILE A 8 -1.64 -6.58 -1.13
N CYS A 9 -2.45 -7.64 -1.25
CA CYS A 9 -3.01 -8.07 -2.53
C CYS A 9 -4.36 -7.36 -2.74
N ILE A 10 -4.46 -6.56 -3.81
CA ILE A 10 -5.68 -5.80 -4.13
C ILE A 10 -6.24 -6.30 -5.46
N GLN A 11 -7.44 -6.85 -5.41
CA GLN A 11 -8.19 -7.20 -6.61
C GLN A 11 -9.17 -6.07 -6.96
N PHE A 12 -8.97 -5.45 -8.12
CA PHE A 12 -9.87 -4.44 -8.65
C PHE A 12 -10.96 -5.10 -9.50
N GLN A 13 -12.20 -4.67 -9.31
CA GLN A 13 -13.31 -5.03 -10.20
C GLN A 13 -13.36 -4.03 -11.36
N GLY A 14 -13.51 -4.53 -12.59
CA GLY A 14 -13.54 -3.69 -13.78
C GLY A 14 -12.13 -3.30 -14.26
N THR A 15 -11.94 -2.03 -14.62
CA THR A 15 -10.66 -1.56 -15.17
C THR A 15 -9.57 -1.58 -14.10
N GLN A 16 -8.52 -2.36 -14.34
CA GLN A 16 -7.34 -2.36 -13.50
C GLN A 16 -6.61 -1.01 -13.60
N PRO A 17 -6.24 -0.37 -12.49
CA PRO A 17 -5.48 0.86 -12.53
C PRO A 17 -4.12 0.62 -13.18
N THR A 18 -3.60 1.65 -13.86
CA THR A 18 -2.20 1.63 -14.28
C THR A 18 -1.28 1.59 -13.06
N PRO A 19 -0.02 1.15 -13.20
CA PRO A 19 0.93 1.16 -12.09
C PRO A 19 1.06 2.54 -11.40
N GLN A 20 1.02 3.62 -12.17
CA GLN A 20 1.05 4.98 -11.64
C GLN A 20 -0.22 5.31 -10.84
N GLN A 21 -1.41 4.98 -11.37
CA GLN A 21 -2.67 5.20 -10.66
C GLN A 21 -2.71 4.40 -9.36
N LEU A 22 -2.22 3.16 -9.37
CA LEU A 22 -2.12 2.34 -8.17
C LEU A 22 -1.20 2.97 -7.13
N GLN A 23 -0.03 3.47 -7.55
CA GLN A 23 0.89 4.19 -6.67
C GLN A 23 0.26 5.44 -6.06
N GLU A 24 -0.45 6.24 -6.86
CA GLU A 24 -1.15 7.44 -6.40
C GLU A 24 -2.26 7.10 -5.39
N LEU A 25 -3.04 6.04 -5.64
CA LEU A 25 -4.05 5.53 -4.71
C LEU A 25 -3.42 5.11 -3.37
N HIS A 26 -2.33 4.36 -3.41
CA HIS A 26 -1.61 3.95 -2.20
C HIS A 26 -1.06 5.16 -1.43
N HIS A 27 -0.45 6.12 -2.12
CA HIS A 27 0.08 7.33 -1.50
C HIS A 27 -1.03 8.15 -0.83
N ALA A 28 -2.17 8.34 -1.52
CA ALA A 28 -3.32 9.06 -0.98
C ALA A 28 -3.91 8.37 0.25
N ALA A 29 -4.09 7.05 0.21
CA ALA A 29 -4.59 6.26 1.34
C ALA A 29 -3.66 6.35 2.56
N HIS A 30 -2.34 6.24 2.34
CA HIS A 30 -1.37 6.34 3.42
C HIS A 30 -1.37 7.73 4.07
N LYS A 31 -1.44 8.80 3.26
CA LYS A 31 -1.57 10.18 3.76
C LYS A 31 -2.80 10.37 4.67
N ALA A 32 -3.89 9.68 4.38
CA ALA A 32 -5.13 9.73 5.15
C ALA A 32 -5.19 8.72 6.33
N CYS A 33 -4.19 7.85 6.50
CA CYS A 33 -4.26 6.73 7.44
C CYS A 33 -3.98 7.18 8.89
N TYR A 34 -5.00 7.17 9.75
CA TYR A 34 -4.84 7.52 11.16
C TYR A 34 -3.82 6.64 11.89
N ILE A 35 -3.82 5.33 11.63
CA ILE A 35 -2.91 4.40 12.30
C ILE A 35 -1.47 4.72 11.91
N ALA A 36 -1.16 4.71 10.60
CA ALA A 36 0.20 4.94 10.15
C ALA A 36 0.75 6.31 10.55
N ASN A 37 -0.10 7.35 10.56
CA ASN A 37 0.28 8.71 10.96
C ASN A 37 0.54 8.87 12.47
N THR A 38 0.25 7.87 13.31
CA THR A 38 0.54 7.90 14.76
C THR A 38 1.73 7.03 15.15
N LEU A 39 2.27 6.24 14.23
CA LEU A 39 3.40 5.34 14.51
C LEU A 39 4.73 6.08 14.42
N GLN A 40 5.67 5.72 15.29
CA GLN A 40 7.04 6.26 15.28
C GLN A 40 7.99 5.48 14.35
N CYS A 41 7.46 4.57 13.54
CA CYS A 41 8.22 3.77 12.61
C CYS A 41 7.69 3.94 11.19
N PRO A 42 8.54 3.77 10.17
CA PRO A 42 8.09 3.82 8.79
C PRO A 42 7.15 2.65 8.48
N VAL A 43 6.03 2.98 7.84
CA VAL A 43 5.13 2.01 7.21
C VAL A 43 5.33 2.11 5.71
N ILE A 44 5.81 1.02 5.10
CA ILE A 44 6.11 0.94 3.66
C ILE A 44 5.19 -0.06 2.99
N VAL A 45 4.90 0.15 1.71
CA VAL A 45 4.21 -0.83 0.86
C VAL A 45 5.27 -1.59 0.07
N GLU A 46 5.25 -2.91 0.18
CA GLU A 46 6.08 -3.83 -0.60
C GLU A 46 5.18 -4.64 -1.54
N ASP A 47 5.72 -5.09 -2.67
CA ASP A 47 5.01 -5.97 -3.59
C ASP A 47 4.59 -7.26 -2.87
N ALA A 48 3.37 -7.74 -3.15
CA ALA A 48 2.83 -8.94 -2.53
C ALA A 48 3.51 -10.24 -3.04
N GLY A 49 4.30 -10.16 -4.10
CA GLY A 49 4.96 -11.30 -4.73
C GLY A 49 3.97 -12.32 -5.27
N GLU A 50 4.40 -13.58 -5.34
CA GLU A 50 3.63 -14.72 -5.89
C GLU A 50 2.35 -15.06 -5.11
N LEU A 51 2.06 -14.40 -3.98
CA LEU A 51 0.85 -14.61 -3.18
C LEU A 51 -0.36 -13.80 -3.67
N GLY A 52 -0.18 -12.91 -4.66
CA GLY A 52 -1.23 -12.02 -5.18
C GLY A 52 -1.52 -12.14 -6.68
N ALA A 53 -1.05 -13.20 -7.34
CA ALA A 53 -1.35 -13.52 -8.74
C ALA A 53 -2.58 -14.43 -8.87
#